data_AF-A0A7W8KQS6-F1
#
_entry.id   AF-A0A7W8KQS6-F1
#
_cell.length_a   1.000
_cell.length_b   1.000
_cell.length_c   1.000
_cell.angle_alpha   90.00
_cell.angle_beta   90.00
_cell.angle_gamma   90.00
#
_symmetry.space_group_name_H-M   'P 1'
#
loop_
_entity.id
_entity.type
_entity.pdbx_description
1 polymer ?
#
loop_
_entity_poly.entity_id
_entity_poly.type
_entity_poly.pdbx_seq_one_letter_code
_entity_poly.pdbx_strand_id
1 'polypeptide(L)'
;MPPKERKIDRAANIRELRSWVGSSPLLAPLGFSRLVADAAFLLSARTLPEVLIMLQALNEAAKRRPDITNNKWELPDPGYNWPLHGEPLWRLVEAEEKSLKEHTDARPWELVAAFSLNGLRRSVVNSMAGLNGPREAVSTQAQRLIAHAATFISLAQAERYRDDVRRGKASALGIQKANSSSARKETKIARYKDIRRDYRSLKEKNPRQSQSAIADKLVAFYERERPDVKVSKSTIIRAVKEPNNEPL
;
A
#
# COMPACT_ATOMS: atom_id res chain seq x y z
N MET A 1 -0.22 26.29 13.50
CA MET A 1 -0.19 26.52 12.05
C MET A 1 0.34 25.27 11.38
N PRO A 2 -0.38 24.62 10.45
CA PRO A 2 0.19 23.52 9.68
C PRO A 2 1.36 24.08 8.82
N PRO A 3 2.47 23.34 8.69
CA PRO A 3 3.60 23.77 7.88
C PRO A 3 3.13 23.98 6.43
N LYS A 4 3.46 25.14 5.85
CA LYS A 4 3.25 25.39 4.41
C LYS A 4 3.93 24.26 3.64
N GLU A 5 3.14 23.46 2.92
CA GLU A 5 3.65 22.47 1.99
C GLU A 5 4.60 23.19 1.02
N ARG A 6 5.90 22.93 1.13
CA ARG A 6 6.85 23.37 0.11
C ARG A 6 6.37 22.74 -1.19
N LYS A 7 6.10 23.57 -2.21
CA LYS A 7 5.74 23.09 -3.54
C LYS A 7 7.01 22.50 -4.16
N ILE A 8 7.21 21.20 -4.00
CA ILE A 8 8.40 20.50 -4.49
C ILE A 8 8.29 20.37 -6.01
N ASP A 9 9.23 20.99 -6.75
CA ASP A 9 9.36 20.79 -8.19
C ASP A 9 10.04 19.45 -8.47
N ARG A 10 9.22 18.41 -8.56
CA ARG A 10 9.66 17.04 -8.81
C ARG A 10 10.41 16.89 -10.13
N ALA A 11 10.04 17.66 -11.15
CA ALA A 11 10.68 17.56 -12.45
C ALA A 11 12.09 18.16 -12.40
N ALA A 12 12.27 19.27 -11.69
CA ALA A 12 13.59 19.84 -11.45
C ALA A 12 14.49 18.89 -10.65
N ASN A 13 13.97 18.30 -9.55
CA ASN A 13 14.71 17.34 -8.74
C ASN A 13 15.15 16.11 -9.55
N ILE A 14 14.25 15.54 -10.37
CA ILE A 14 14.60 14.41 -11.24
C ILE A 14 15.76 14.80 -12.18
N ARG A 15 15.71 15.98 -12.81
CA ARG A 15 16.78 16.43 -13.71
C ARG A 15 18.10 16.61 -12.96
N GLU A 16 18.06 17.22 -11.78
CA GLU A 16 19.24 17.44 -10.93
C GLU A 16 19.86 16.11 -10.51
N LEU A 17 19.06 15.15 -10.01
CA LEU A 17 19.54 13.83 -9.60
C LEU A 17 20.15 13.05 -10.77
N ARG A 18 19.53 13.11 -11.96
CA ARG A 18 20.09 12.48 -13.18
C ARG A 18 21.41 13.13 -13.58
N SER A 19 21.48 14.46 -13.54
CA SER A 19 22.71 15.21 -13.82
C SER A 19 23.82 14.87 -12.83
N TRP A 20 23.48 14.72 -11.55
CA TRP A 20 24.42 14.31 -10.52
C TRP A 20 24.95 12.90 -10.76
N VAL A 21 24.13 11.93 -11.19
CA VAL A 21 24.66 10.60 -11.51
C VAL A 21 25.65 10.64 -12.69
N GLY A 22 25.37 11.48 -13.69
CA GLY A 22 26.13 11.55 -14.92
C GLY A 22 25.65 10.51 -15.96
N SER A 23 26.40 10.41 -17.06
CA SER A 23 26.07 9.51 -18.17
C SER A 23 27.31 8.72 -18.59
N SER A 24 27.08 7.53 -19.14
CA SER A 24 28.12 6.74 -19.79
C SER A 24 27.49 5.88 -20.90
N PRO A 25 27.90 6.06 -22.17
CA PRO A 25 27.37 5.26 -23.28
C PRO A 25 27.73 3.77 -23.13
N LEU A 26 28.88 3.46 -22.52
CA LEU A 26 29.33 2.10 -22.26
C LEU A 26 28.39 1.33 -21.33
N LEU A 27 27.67 2.04 -20.45
CA LEU A 27 26.74 1.43 -19.48
C LEU A 27 25.31 1.29 -20.02
N ALA A 28 25.00 1.91 -21.17
CA ALA A 28 23.66 1.89 -21.75
C ALA A 28 23.11 0.47 -22.02
N PRO A 29 23.90 -0.50 -22.55
CA PRO A 29 23.43 -1.87 -22.76
C PRO A 29 23.01 -2.60 -21.48
N LEU A 30 23.52 -2.16 -20.32
CA LEU A 30 23.17 -2.72 -19.00
C LEU A 30 21.88 -2.10 -18.42
N GLY A 31 21.15 -1.31 -19.20
CA GLY A 31 19.93 -0.63 -18.74
C GLY A 31 20.17 0.58 -17.85
N PHE A 32 21.41 1.10 -17.80
CA PHE A 32 21.82 2.17 -16.90
C PHE A 32 20.90 3.40 -16.93
N SER A 33 20.62 3.94 -18.11
CA SER A 33 19.81 5.15 -18.27
C SER A 33 18.39 4.99 -17.71
N ARG A 34 17.82 3.78 -17.84
CA ARG A 34 16.52 3.44 -17.27
C ARG A 34 16.58 3.37 -15.75
N LEU A 35 17.58 2.69 -15.19
CA LEU A 35 17.76 2.56 -13.74
C LEU A 35 17.98 3.92 -13.07
N VAL A 36 18.74 4.82 -13.71
CA VAL A 36 18.92 6.19 -13.22
C VAL A 36 17.59 6.95 -13.22
N ALA A 37 16.78 6.81 -14.27
CA ALA A 37 15.46 7.43 -14.33
C ALA A 37 14.51 6.88 -13.26
N ASP A 38 14.49 5.55 -13.08
CA ASP A 38 13.64 4.87 -12.10
C ASP A 38 13.99 5.28 -10.65
N ALA A 39 15.29 5.31 -10.31
CA ALA A 39 15.77 5.77 -9.01
C ALA A 39 15.50 7.27 -8.79
N ALA A 40 15.74 8.12 -9.80
CA ALA A 40 15.44 9.55 -9.70
C ALA A 40 13.93 9.81 -9.56
N PHE A 41 13.08 9.00 -10.19
CA PHE A 41 11.64 9.10 -10.05
C PHE A 41 11.15 8.69 -8.65
N LEU A 42 11.73 7.63 -8.08
CA LEU A 42 11.50 7.25 -6.68
C LEU A 42 11.82 8.40 -5.73
N LEU A 43 12.95 9.08 -5.97
CA LEU A 43 13.46 10.18 -5.16
C LEU A 43 12.97 11.55 -5.62
N SER A 44 11.95 11.63 -6.49
CA SER A 44 11.52 12.89 -7.09
C SER A 44 11.02 13.94 -6.08
N ALA A 45 10.60 13.49 -4.90
CA ALA A 45 10.22 14.37 -3.79
C ALA A 45 11.42 14.88 -2.97
N ARG A 46 12.64 14.38 -3.23
CA ARG A 46 13.87 14.73 -2.53
C ARG A 46 14.78 15.55 -3.42
N THR A 47 15.33 16.61 -2.86
CA THR A 47 16.39 17.42 -3.47
C THR A 47 17.72 16.69 -3.39
N LEU A 48 18.68 17.04 -4.25
CA LEU A 48 20.01 16.42 -4.18
C LEU A 48 20.68 16.58 -2.80
N PRO A 49 20.65 17.75 -2.12
CA PRO A 49 21.19 17.87 -0.77
C PRO A 49 20.57 16.90 0.25
N GLU A 50 19.25 16.69 0.19
CA GLU A 50 18.57 15.71 1.06
C GLU A 50 19.05 14.28 0.77
N VAL A 51 19.21 13.91 -0.51
CA VAL A 51 19.77 12.62 -0.90
C VAL A 51 21.21 12.44 -0.38
N LEU A 52 22.02 13.49 -0.39
CA LEU A 52 23.38 13.43 0.17
C LEU A 52 23.36 13.24 1.70
N ILE A 53 22.46 13.91 2.42
CA ILE A 53 22.26 13.72 3.87
C ILE A 53 21.84 12.27 4.17
N MET A 54 20.89 11.73 3.39
CA MET A 54 20.46 10.34 3.51
C MET A 54 21.63 9.36 3.35
N LEU A 55 22.48 9.58 2.34
CA LEU A 55 23.68 8.76 2.10
C LEU A 55 24.70 8.88 3.25
N GLN A 56 24.88 10.08 3.79
CA GLN A 56 25.76 10.29 4.94
C GLN A 56 25.25 9.55 6.17
N ALA A 57 23.96 9.68 6.50
CA ALA A 57 23.33 9.00 7.62
C ALA A 57 23.45 7.47 7.50
N LEU A 58 23.24 6.92 6.30
CA LEU A 58 23.46 5.49 6.03
C LEU A 58 24.92 5.07 6.24
N ASN A 59 25.88 5.87 5.82
CA ASN A 59 27.30 5.57 6.00
C ASN A 59 27.69 5.59 7.49
N GLU A 60 27.16 6.54 8.26
CA GLU A 60 27.37 6.61 9.71
C GLU A 60 26.69 5.45 10.45
N ALA A 61 25.50 5.04 10.01
CA ALA A 61 24.83 3.84 10.51
C ALA A 61 25.66 2.57 10.23
N ALA A 62 26.17 2.40 9.02
CA ALA A 62 26.98 1.24 8.63
C ALA A 62 28.27 1.14 9.47
N LYS A 63 28.91 2.27 9.80
CA LYS A 63 30.09 2.30 10.67
C LYS A 63 29.79 1.89 12.11
N ARG A 64 28.61 2.22 12.63
CA ARG A 64 28.15 1.85 13.98
C ARG A 64 27.77 0.37 14.08
N ARG A 65 27.28 -0.21 12.98
CA ARG A 65 26.72 -1.57 12.92
C ARG A 65 27.39 -2.48 11.90
N PRO A 66 28.71 -2.73 12.02
CA PRO A 66 29.40 -3.67 11.12
C PRO A 66 28.93 -5.13 11.29
N ASP A 67 28.26 -5.44 12.42
CA ASP A 67 27.67 -6.72 12.75
C ASP A 67 26.48 -7.09 11.85
N ILE A 68 25.65 -6.11 11.49
CA ILE A 68 24.44 -6.32 10.69
C ILE A 68 24.77 -6.64 9.23
N THR A 69 25.88 -6.06 8.74
CA THR A 69 26.37 -6.34 7.39
C THR A 69 26.98 -7.73 7.24
N ASN A 70 27.26 -8.42 8.34
CA ASN A 70 27.95 -9.71 8.37
C ASN A 70 27.07 -10.83 8.95
N ASN A 71 25.99 -11.18 8.25
CA ASN A 71 25.20 -12.43 8.36
C ASN A 71 24.70 -12.91 9.74
N LYS A 72 24.97 -12.21 10.85
CA LYS A 72 24.53 -12.57 12.21
C LYS A 72 23.15 -12.02 12.58
N TRP A 73 22.51 -11.31 11.66
CA TRP A 73 21.17 -10.75 11.87
C TRP A 73 20.10 -11.82 11.70
N GLU A 74 19.30 -12.03 12.73
CA GLU A 74 18.10 -12.88 12.65
C GLU A 74 17.12 -12.23 11.68
N LEU A 75 16.84 -12.94 10.59
CA LEU A 75 15.85 -12.53 9.64
C LEU A 75 14.46 -12.59 10.32
N PRO A 76 13.55 -11.62 10.07
CA PRO A 76 12.14 -11.75 10.48
C PRO A 76 11.43 -13.04 9.97
N ASP A 77 10.11 -13.16 10.13
CA ASP A 77 9.37 -14.26 9.49
C ASP A 77 9.03 -13.94 8.02
N PRO A 78 9.01 -14.95 7.12
CA PRO A 78 8.71 -14.75 5.71
C PRO A 78 7.34 -14.07 5.46
N GLY A 79 7.38 -12.96 4.72
CA GLY A 79 6.23 -12.12 4.39
C GLY A 79 6.31 -11.42 3.02
N TYR A 80 5.52 -10.35 2.82
CA TYR A 80 5.60 -9.54 1.59
C TYR A 80 6.96 -8.85 1.49
N ASN A 81 7.61 -8.89 0.32
CA ASN A 81 8.98 -8.41 0.11
C ASN A 81 10.04 -9.07 1.01
N TRP A 82 9.80 -10.30 1.48
CA TRP A 82 10.78 -11.07 2.27
C TRP A 82 12.24 -11.04 1.76
N PRO A 83 12.50 -11.17 0.44
CA PRO A 83 13.86 -11.10 -0.09
C PRO A 83 14.55 -9.76 0.20
N LEU A 84 13.80 -8.66 0.28
CA LEU A 84 14.31 -7.33 0.60
C LEU A 84 14.84 -7.25 2.04
N HIS A 85 14.08 -7.79 3.00
CA HIS A 85 14.52 -7.91 4.39
C HIS A 85 15.71 -8.87 4.56
N GLY A 86 15.89 -9.76 3.58
CA GLY A 86 17.06 -10.60 3.38
C GLY A 86 18.36 -9.83 3.10
N GLU A 87 18.29 -8.61 2.57
CA GLU A 87 19.47 -7.89 2.09
C GLU A 87 20.16 -7.09 3.19
N PRO A 88 21.52 -7.12 3.30
CA PRO A 88 22.26 -6.42 4.35
C PRO A 88 21.95 -4.92 4.48
N LEU A 89 21.74 -4.24 3.35
CA LEU A 89 21.36 -2.82 3.34
C LEU A 89 20.02 -2.58 4.01
N TRP A 90 19.03 -3.44 3.75
CA TRP A 90 17.70 -3.28 4.33
C TRP A 90 17.71 -3.60 5.83
N ARG A 91 18.42 -4.66 6.23
CA ARG A 91 18.62 -4.99 7.65
C ARG A 91 19.22 -3.82 8.42
N LEU A 92 20.19 -3.13 7.83
CA LEU A 92 20.79 -1.92 8.41
C LEU A 92 19.75 -0.81 8.57
N VAL A 93 18.95 -0.54 7.52
CA VAL A 93 17.90 0.50 7.56
C VAL A 93 16.85 0.20 8.64
N GLU A 94 16.45 -1.06 8.80
CA GLU A 94 15.48 -1.47 9.81
C GLU A 94 16.04 -1.37 11.23
N ALA A 95 17.27 -1.86 11.43
CA ALA A 95 17.90 -1.83 12.74
C ALA A 95 18.20 -0.41 13.24
N GLU A 96 18.50 0.51 12.32
CA GLU A 96 18.85 1.89 12.61
C GLU A 96 17.71 2.87 12.30
N GLU A 97 16.47 2.40 12.10
CA GLU A 97 15.35 3.24 11.65
C GLU A 97 15.14 4.48 12.53
N LYS A 98 15.21 4.32 13.86
CA LYS A 98 15.05 5.43 14.81
C LYS A 98 16.16 6.48 14.67
N SER A 99 17.40 6.01 14.60
CA SER A 99 18.61 6.81 14.45
C SER A 99 18.64 7.54 13.10
N LEU A 100 18.21 6.87 12.03
CA LEU A 100 18.09 7.47 10.70
C LEU A 100 17.00 8.56 10.68
N LYS A 101 15.88 8.35 11.37
CA LYS A 101 14.80 9.35 11.49
C LYS A 101 15.21 10.65 12.19
N GLU A 102 16.23 10.62 13.04
CA GLU A 102 16.78 11.82 13.68
C GLU A 102 17.52 12.72 12.68
N HIS A 103 18.05 12.14 11.60
CA HIS A 103 18.88 12.83 10.59
C HIS A 103 18.12 13.11 9.29
N THR A 104 17.09 12.32 9.00
CA THR A 104 16.30 12.43 7.76
C THR A 104 14.87 11.97 7.98
N ASP A 105 13.90 12.67 7.40
CA ASP A 105 12.49 12.28 7.36
C ASP A 105 12.18 11.29 6.22
N ALA A 106 13.21 10.63 5.69
CA ALA A 106 13.11 9.65 4.62
C ALA A 106 12.40 8.37 5.06
N ARG A 107 11.60 7.81 4.15
CA ARG A 107 11.08 6.45 4.29
C ARG A 107 12.19 5.43 4.01
N PRO A 108 12.12 4.22 4.59
CA PRO A 108 13.11 3.16 4.35
C PRO A 108 13.41 2.87 2.88
N TRP A 109 12.38 2.85 2.02
CA TRP A 109 12.56 2.63 0.59
C TRP A 109 13.26 3.80 -0.12
N GLU A 110 13.13 5.04 0.38
CA GLU A 110 13.84 6.20 -0.17
C GLU A 110 15.33 6.09 0.15
N LEU A 111 15.70 5.60 1.34
CA LEU A 111 17.10 5.36 1.72
C LEU A 111 17.78 4.33 0.80
N VAL A 112 17.06 3.25 0.48
CA VAL A 112 17.55 2.22 -0.45
C VAL A 112 17.62 2.73 -1.88
N ALA A 113 16.67 3.56 -2.32
CA ALA A 113 16.74 4.23 -3.62
C ALA A 113 17.93 5.20 -3.69
N ALA A 114 18.22 5.96 -2.62
CA ALA A 114 19.37 6.86 -2.55
C ALA A 114 20.69 6.10 -2.65
N PHE A 115 20.83 5.01 -1.89
CA PHE A 115 22.00 4.13 -1.99
C PHE A 115 22.20 3.58 -3.41
N SER A 116 21.12 3.12 -4.04
CA SER A 116 21.14 2.60 -5.41
C SER A 116 21.56 3.65 -6.43
N LEU A 117 21.03 4.88 -6.31
CA LEU A 117 21.41 6.01 -7.17
C LEU A 117 22.91 6.33 -7.03
N ASN A 118 23.46 6.30 -5.81
CA ASN A 118 24.89 6.46 -5.57
C ASN A 118 25.72 5.31 -6.16
N GLY A 119 25.22 4.07 -6.11
CA GLY A 119 25.83 2.91 -6.79
C GLY A 119 25.96 3.13 -8.30
N LEU A 120 24.92 3.67 -8.94
CA LEU A 120 24.93 4.05 -10.36
C LEU A 120 25.92 5.19 -10.63
N ARG A 121 26.01 6.21 -9.78
CA ARG A 121 27.04 7.26 -9.90
C ARG A 121 28.46 6.66 -9.84
N ARG A 122 28.69 5.73 -8.90
CA ARG A 122 29.99 5.05 -8.77
C ARG A 122 30.30 4.17 -9.97
N SER A 123 29.31 3.57 -10.65
CA SER A 123 29.59 2.79 -11.86
C SER A 123 30.09 3.67 -13.00
N VAL A 124 29.54 4.88 -13.18
CA VAL A 124 30.04 5.88 -14.14
C VAL A 124 31.51 6.22 -13.87
N VAL A 125 31.84 6.55 -12.61
CA VAL A 125 33.22 6.86 -12.20
C VAL A 125 34.18 5.69 -12.50
N ASN A 126 33.77 4.46 -12.16
CA ASN A 126 34.58 3.26 -12.40
C ASN A 126 34.70 2.85 -13.87
N SER A 127 33.79 3.31 -14.74
CA SER A 127 33.87 3.09 -16.18
C SER A 127 34.79 4.10 -16.88
N MET A 128 34.93 5.32 -16.35
CA MET A 128 35.82 6.34 -16.92
C MET A 128 37.31 6.08 -16.61
N ALA A 129 37.61 5.35 -15.53
CA ALA A 129 38.99 5.00 -15.15
C ALA A 129 39.71 4.05 -16.15
N GLY A 130 38.98 3.42 -17.09
CA GLY A 130 39.51 2.46 -18.05
C GLY A 130 39.98 3.02 -19.39
N LEU A 131 39.95 4.35 -19.59
CA LEU A 131 40.18 5.00 -20.89
C LEU A 131 41.62 4.96 -21.43
N ASN A 132 42.56 4.29 -20.77
CA ASN A 132 43.96 4.18 -21.19
C ASN A 132 44.33 2.80 -21.80
N GLY A 133 43.36 1.97 -22.20
CA GLY A 133 43.62 0.62 -22.74
C GLY A 133 42.77 0.27 -23.98
N PRO A 134 43.22 -0.69 -24.83
CA PRO A 134 42.69 -0.89 -26.18
C PRO A 134 41.35 -1.66 -26.27
N ARG A 135 40.53 -1.69 -25.21
CA ARG A 135 39.17 -2.25 -25.27
C ARG A 135 38.22 -1.47 -24.37
N GLU A 136 37.19 -0.89 -24.98
CA GLU A 136 36.03 -0.24 -24.34
C GLU A 136 35.16 -1.25 -23.58
N ALA A 137 35.72 -1.94 -22.58
CA ALA A 137 35.00 -2.92 -21.77
C ALA A 137 34.54 -2.29 -20.45
N VAL A 138 33.26 -2.47 -20.12
CA VAL A 138 32.72 -2.08 -18.81
C VAL A 138 33.40 -2.90 -17.72
N SER A 139 33.96 -2.25 -16.70
CA SER A 139 34.60 -2.94 -15.58
C SER A 139 33.62 -3.85 -14.83
N THR A 140 34.09 -5.02 -14.37
CA THR A 140 33.29 -5.96 -13.58
C THR A 140 32.68 -5.29 -12.34
N GLN A 141 33.38 -4.33 -11.76
CA GLN A 141 32.88 -3.55 -10.62
C GLN A 141 31.67 -2.67 -11.03
N ALA A 142 31.74 -1.98 -12.17
CA ALA A 142 30.61 -1.21 -12.67
C ALA A 142 29.39 -2.09 -12.98
N GLN A 143 29.61 -3.27 -13.57
CA GLN A 143 28.54 -4.26 -13.82
C GLN A 143 27.87 -4.71 -12.51
N ARG A 144 28.65 -5.06 -11.49
CA ARG A 144 28.13 -5.45 -10.16
C ARG A 144 27.32 -4.32 -9.51
N LEU A 145 27.82 -3.09 -9.55
CA LEU A 145 27.11 -1.93 -9.00
C LEU A 145 25.76 -1.70 -9.69
N ILE A 146 25.71 -1.85 -11.02
CA ILE A 146 24.46 -1.72 -11.79
C ILE A 146 23.49 -2.84 -11.44
N ALA A 147 23.96 -4.09 -11.36
CA ALA A 147 23.11 -5.23 -11.01
C ALA A 147 22.52 -5.08 -9.60
N HIS A 148 23.33 -4.67 -8.62
CA HIS A 148 22.86 -4.42 -7.25
C HIS A 148 21.86 -3.26 -7.21
N ALA A 149 22.14 -2.16 -7.93
CA ALA A 149 21.21 -1.04 -8.02
C ALA A 149 19.88 -1.46 -8.65
N ALA A 150 19.89 -2.29 -9.70
CA ALA A 150 18.68 -2.80 -10.33
C ALA A 150 17.80 -3.59 -9.36
N THR A 151 18.40 -4.51 -8.60
CA THR A 151 17.72 -5.28 -7.56
C THR A 151 17.11 -4.35 -6.51
N PHE A 152 17.90 -3.43 -5.95
CA PHE A 152 17.41 -2.54 -4.89
C PHE A 152 16.37 -1.54 -5.35
N ILE A 153 16.45 -1.02 -6.59
CA ILE A 153 15.43 -0.15 -7.16
C ILE A 153 14.10 -0.90 -7.30
N SER A 154 14.14 -2.13 -7.83
CA SER A 154 12.94 -2.98 -7.96
C SER A 154 12.28 -3.21 -6.60
N LEU A 155 13.09 -3.50 -5.57
CA LEU A 155 12.59 -3.75 -4.22
C LEU A 155 12.05 -2.46 -3.56
N ALA A 156 12.73 -1.32 -3.74
CA ALA A 156 12.25 -0.02 -3.26
C ALA A 156 10.95 0.41 -3.94
N GLN A 157 10.78 0.12 -5.24
CA GLN A 157 9.52 0.30 -5.95
C GLN A 157 8.42 -0.56 -5.33
N ALA A 158 8.66 -1.86 -5.15
CA ALA A 158 7.69 -2.76 -4.55
C ALA A 158 7.26 -2.30 -3.15
N GLU A 159 8.20 -1.83 -2.32
CA GLU A 159 7.87 -1.32 -0.97
C GLU A 159 7.10 -0.02 -1.01
N ARG A 160 7.41 0.90 -1.93
CA ARG A 160 6.62 2.11 -2.15
C ARG A 160 5.15 1.79 -2.47
N TYR A 161 4.91 0.76 -3.28
CA TYR A 161 3.55 0.33 -3.64
C TYR A 161 2.82 -0.45 -2.53
N ARG A 162 3.52 -0.92 -1.49
CA ARG A 162 2.92 -1.67 -0.37
C ARG A 162 1.81 -0.87 0.32
N ASP A 163 2.02 0.44 0.53
CA ASP A 163 1.03 1.33 1.13
C ASP A 163 -0.24 1.45 0.26
N ASP A 164 -0.08 1.47 -1.06
CA ASP A 164 -1.18 1.57 -2.02
C ASP A 164 -1.94 0.24 -2.13
N VAL A 165 -1.22 -0.88 -2.14
CA VAL A 165 -1.81 -2.23 -2.10
C VAL A 165 -2.57 -2.47 -0.79
N ARG A 166 -2.02 -2.03 0.35
CA ARG A 166 -2.71 -2.14 1.65
C ARG A 166 -3.98 -1.29 1.68
N ARG A 167 -3.93 -0.06 1.17
CA ARG A 167 -5.10 0.82 1.03
C ARG A 167 -6.14 0.24 0.07
N GLY A 168 -5.71 -0.31 -1.07
CA GLY A 168 -6.57 -0.99 -2.04
C GLY A 168 -7.29 -2.19 -1.43
N LYS A 169 -6.58 -3.05 -0.68
CA LYS A 169 -7.18 -4.18 0.06
C LYS A 169 -8.20 -3.71 1.11
N ALA A 170 -7.88 -2.66 1.87
CA ALA A 170 -8.80 -2.11 2.86
C ALA A 170 -10.07 -1.54 2.21
N SER A 171 -9.94 -0.83 1.09
CA SER A 171 -11.06 -0.31 0.30
C SER A 171 -11.94 -1.43 -0.27
N ALA A 172 -11.33 -2.46 -0.86
CA ALA A 172 -12.07 -3.62 -1.39
C ALA A 172 -12.86 -4.37 -0.30
N LEU A 173 -12.27 -4.56 0.89
CA LEU A 173 -12.98 -5.11 2.04
C LEU A 173 -14.12 -4.20 2.51
N GLY A 174 -13.92 -2.89 2.46
CA GLY A 174 -14.96 -1.90 2.73
C GLY A 174 -16.15 -2.02 1.76
N ILE A 175 -15.88 -2.15 0.46
CA ILE A 175 -16.88 -2.35 -0.58
C ILE A 175 -17.64 -3.67 -0.39
N GLN A 176 -16.94 -4.77 -0.09
CA GLN A 176 -17.60 -6.05 0.20
C GLN A 176 -18.51 -5.98 1.44
N LYS A 177 -18.07 -5.30 2.50
CA LYS A 177 -18.90 -5.04 3.69
C LYS A 177 -20.09 -4.14 3.37
N ALA A 178 -19.93 -3.12 2.54
CA ALA A 178 -21.01 -2.25 2.10
C ALA A 178 -22.05 -3.01 1.26
N ASN A 179 -21.60 -3.81 0.29
CA ASN A 179 -22.47 -4.62 -0.57
C ASN A 179 -23.25 -5.66 0.23
N SER A 180 -22.59 -6.37 1.16
CA SER A 180 -23.27 -7.30 2.07
C SER A 180 -24.25 -6.61 3.03
N SER A 181 -23.96 -5.37 3.45
CA SER A 181 -24.89 -4.55 4.22
C SER A 181 -26.10 -4.11 3.38
N SER A 182 -25.89 -3.70 2.13
CA SER A 182 -26.97 -3.34 1.19
C SER A 182 -27.88 -4.53 0.91
N ALA A 183 -27.31 -5.69 0.57
CA ALA A 183 -28.07 -6.93 0.35
C ALA A 183 -28.90 -7.31 1.59
N ARG A 184 -28.34 -7.18 2.80
CA ARG A 184 -29.10 -7.41 4.05
C ARG A 184 -30.23 -6.40 4.24
N LYS A 185 -30.02 -5.13 3.90
CA LYS A 185 -31.05 -4.08 3.96
C LYS A 185 -32.17 -4.34 2.95
N GLU A 186 -31.85 -4.66 1.70
CA GLU A 186 -32.82 -5.01 0.65
C GLU A 186 -33.65 -6.22 1.06
N THR A 187 -33.01 -7.28 1.57
CA THR A 187 -33.73 -8.47 2.08
C THR A 187 -34.64 -8.13 3.27
N LYS A 188 -34.22 -7.22 4.17
CA LYS A 188 -35.06 -6.74 5.28
C LYS A 188 -36.28 -5.97 4.75
N ILE A 189 -36.06 -5.06 3.79
CA ILE A 189 -37.11 -4.23 3.20
C ILE A 189 -38.15 -5.10 2.48
N ALA A 190 -37.70 -6.05 1.64
CA ALA A 190 -38.58 -6.99 0.95
C ALA A 190 -39.44 -7.78 1.93
N ARG A 191 -38.83 -8.33 2.99
CA ARG A 191 -39.55 -9.04 4.06
C ARG A 191 -40.57 -8.17 4.77
N TYR A 192 -40.23 -6.92 5.05
CA TYR A 192 -41.13 -5.98 5.73
C TYR A 192 -42.31 -5.59 4.85
N LYS A 193 -42.09 -5.48 3.53
CA LYS A 193 -43.15 -5.22 2.54
C LYS A 193 -44.15 -6.38 2.47
N ASP A 194 -43.66 -7.63 2.45
CA ASP A 194 -44.50 -8.82 2.49
C ASP A 194 -45.33 -8.90 3.79
N ILE A 195 -44.67 -8.74 4.94
CA ILE A 195 -45.36 -8.75 6.25
C ILE A 195 -46.45 -7.67 6.31
N ARG A 196 -46.20 -6.46 5.80
CA ARG A 196 -47.20 -5.38 5.77
C ARG A 196 -48.39 -5.71 4.89
N ARG A 197 -48.15 -6.26 3.69
CA ARG A 197 -49.22 -6.67 2.77
C ARG A 197 -50.13 -7.69 3.47
N ASP A 198 -49.53 -8.72 4.06
CA ASP A 198 -50.28 -9.81 4.68
C ASP A 198 -51.01 -9.34 5.95
N TYR A 199 -50.38 -8.46 6.75
CA TYR A 199 -51.00 -7.80 7.90
C TYR A 199 -52.21 -6.96 7.51
N ARG A 200 -52.11 -6.17 6.43
CA ARG A 200 -53.22 -5.34 5.94
C ARG A 200 -54.40 -6.20 5.50
N SER A 201 -54.14 -7.26 4.74
CA SER A 201 -55.17 -8.22 4.32
C SER A 201 -55.90 -8.87 5.51
N LEU A 202 -55.17 -9.25 6.57
CA LEU A 202 -55.77 -9.82 7.77
C LEU A 202 -56.54 -8.78 8.60
N LYS A 203 -56.05 -7.54 8.67
CA LYS A 203 -56.70 -6.45 9.39
C LYS A 203 -58.01 -6.03 8.72
N GLU A 204 -58.06 -5.99 7.39
CA GLU A 204 -59.28 -5.75 6.61
C GLU A 204 -60.33 -6.83 6.86
N LYS A 205 -59.92 -8.10 6.89
CA LYS A 205 -60.82 -9.23 7.21
C LYS A 205 -61.26 -9.25 8.68
N ASN A 206 -60.50 -8.65 9.59
CA ASN A 206 -60.70 -8.71 11.04
C ASN A 206 -60.51 -7.34 11.71
N PRO A 207 -61.37 -6.33 11.42
CA PRO A 207 -61.13 -4.94 11.82
C PRO A 207 -61.07 -4.74 13.34
N ARG A 208 -61.84 -5.53 14.10
CA ARG A 208 -61.89 -5.46 15.58
C ARG A 208 -60.74 -6.16 16.29
N GLN A 209 -59.89 -6.91 15.60
CA GLN A 209 -58.78 -7.63 16.24
C GLN A 209 -57.61 -6.69 16.58
N SER A 210 -56.99 -6.95 17.74
CA SER A 210 -55.81 -6.21 18.18
C SER A 210 -54.60 -6.53 17.29
N GLN A 211 -53.66 -5.59 17.19
CA GLN A 211 -52.43 -5.77 16.44
C GLN A 211 -51.63 -7.00 16.92
N SER A 212 -51.65 -7.27 18.23
CA SER A 212 -51.01 -8.46 18.81
C SER A 212 -51.65 -9.75 18.29
N ALA A 213 -52.99 -9.84 18.30
CA ALA A 213 -53.70 -11.04 17.84
C ALA A 213 -53.50 -11.31 16.34
N ILE A 214 -53.41 -10.26 15.53
CA ILE A 214 -53.10 -10.38 14.09
C ILE A 214 -51.63 -10.80 13.89
N ALA A 215 -50.71 -10.29 14.71
CA ALA A 215 -49.31 -10.71 14.67
C ALA A 215 -49.14 -12.19 15.04
N ASP A 216 -49.87 -12.69 16.03
CA ASP A 216 -49.84 -14.12 16.41
C ASP A 216 -50.34 -15.02 15.26
N LYS A 217 -51.42 -14.61 14.57
CA LYS A 217 -51.91 -15.31 13.37
C LYS A 217 -50.90 -15.29 12.22
N LEU A 218 -50.20 -14.18 12.02
CA LEU A 218 -49.15 -14.08 11.01
C LEU A 218 -47.95 -14.96 11.33
N VAL A 219 -47.50 -15.02 12.58
CA VAL A 219 -46.41 -15.94 12.97
C VAL A 219 -46.78 -17.37 12.60
N ALA A 220 -47.97 -17.82 13.00
CA ALA A 220 -48.45 -19.17 12.67
C ALA A 220 -48.56 -19.42 11.16
N PHE A 221 -48.97 -18.40 10.38
CA PHE A 221 -49.01 -18.49 8.93
C PHE A 221 -47.60 -18.64 8.31
N TYR A 222 -46.65 -17.81 8.73
CA TYR A 222 -45.27 -17.88 8.23
C TYR A 222 -44.57 -19.19 8.63
N GLU A 223 -44.82 -19.70 9.85
CA GLU A 223 -44.26 -20.99 10.28
C GLU A 223 -44.79 -22.17 9.45
N ARG A 224 -46.05 -22.11 9.00
CA ARG A 224 -46.69 -23.19 8.25
C ARG A 224 -46.47 -23.10 6.74
N GLU A 225 -46.62 -21.91 6.16
CA GLU A 225 -46.67 -21.72 4.70
C GLU A 225 -45.36 -21.16 4.13
N ARG A 226 -44.47 -20.60 4.96
CA ARG A 226 -43.18 -19.99 4.56
C ARG A 226 -42.07 -20.25 5.59
N PRO A 227 -41.73 -21.51 5.90
CA PRO A 227 -40.78 -21.86 6.97
C PRO A 227 -39.36 -21.33 6.73
N ASP A 228 -39.03 -21.01 5.47
CA ASP A 228 -37.79 -20.36 5.06
C ASP A 228 -37.68 -18.91 5.56
N VAL A 229 -38.81 -18.26 5.82
CA VAL A 229 -38.88 -16.89 6.32
C VAL A 229 -39.15 -16.92 7.83
N LYS A 230 -38.09 -16.99 8.63
CA LYS A 230 -38.19 -16.88 10.10
C LYS A 230 -38.65 -15.48 10.50
N VAL A 231 -39.87 -15.39 11.05
CA VAL A 231 -40.49 -14.14 11.49
C VAL A 231 -41.00 -14.29 12.92
N SER A 232 -40.53 -13.43 13.81
CA SER A 232 -41.06 -13.34 15.17
C SER A 232 -42.22 -12.34 15.26
N LYS A 233 -43.05 -12.47 16.29
CA LYS A 233 -44.08 -11.48 16.64
C LYS A 233 -43.50 -10.06 16.74
N SER A 234 -42.31 -9.92 17.35
CA SER A 234 -41.60 -8.64 17.45
C SER A 234 -41.19 -8.08 16.09
N THR A 235 -40.82 -8.93 15.14
CA THR A 235 -40.49 -8.55 13.76
C THR A 235 -41.72 -8.02 13.03
N ILE A 236 -42.88 -8.67 13.20
CA ILE A 236 -44.14 -8.22 12.58
C ILE A 236 -44.58 -6.88 13.13
N ILE A 237 -44.59 -6.73 14.46
CA ILE A 237 -44.97 -5.48 15.11
C ILE A 237 -44.03 -4.34 14.68
N ARG A 238 -42.72 -4.61 14.61
CA ARG A 238 -41.73 -3.63 14.12
C ARG A 238 -41.96 -3.27 12.66
N ALA A 239 -42.18 -4.26 11.79
CA ALA A 239 -42.44 -4.02 10.37
C ALA A 239 -43.67 -3.12 10.15
N VAL A 240 -44.73 -3.29 10.94
CA VAL A 240 -45.97 -2.49 10.83
C VAL A 240 -45.83 -1.10 11.46
N LYS A 241 -44.95 -0.92 12.46
CA LYS A 241 -44.72 0.37 13.15
C LYS A 241 -43.66 1.26 12.49
N GLU A 242 -42.68 0.70 11.79
CA GLU A 242 -41.65 1.51 11.11
C GLU A 242 -42.32 2.36 9.99
N PRO A 243 -42.17 3.70 9.96
CA PRO A 243 -42.62 4.51 8.83
C PRO A 243 -41.88 4.10 7.54
N ASN A 244 -42.48 4.34 6.37
CA ASN A 244 -41.88 4.04 5.07
C ASN A 244 -40.50 4.71 4.95
N ASN A 245 -39.43 3.97 5.18
CA ASN A 245 -38.14 4.25 4.56
C ASN A 245 -38.16 3.62 3.16
N GLU A 246 -39.03 4.14 2.30
CA GLU A 246 -38.81 4.01 0.86
C GLU A 246 -37.60 4.91 0.56
N PRO A 247 -36.50 4.38 0.02
CA PRO A 247 -35.49 5.26 -0.57
C PRO A 247 -36.14 6.03 -1.73
N LEU A 248 -35.95 7.34 -1.76
CA LEU A 248 -36.17 8.16 -2.96
C LEU A 248 -35.31 7.64 -4.12
#